data_AF-A0AAE7J6Y2-F1
#
_entry.id   AF-A0AAE7J6Y2-F1
#
_cell.length_a   1.000
_cell.length_b   1.000
_cell.length_c   1.000
_cell.angle_alpha   90.00
_cell.angle_beta   90.00
_cell.angle_gamma   90.00
#
_symmetry.space_group_name_H-M   'P 1'
#
loop_
_entity.id
_entity.type
_entity.pdbx_description
1 polymer ?
#
loop_
_entity_poly.entity_id
_entity_poly.type
_entity_poly.pdbx_seq_one_letter_code
_entity_poly.pdbx_strand_id
1 'polypeptide(L)'
;MELCYHDVDGVNRPVHVPENLFVIGTMNTADRSLAMVDLTLRRRFAFIDLEPSRSEPWGTWVVNQKQMEESAAREIGQRLKQLNAIISADSRIGQAFCIGHSYATPPTRAWRAAPAETGSPTW
;
A
#
# COMPACT_ATOMS: atom_id res chain seq x y z
N MET A 1 -13.62 2.96 -27.02
CA MET A 1 -14.84 2.51 -26.34
C MET A 1 -15.64 3.76 -26.02
N GLU A 2 -16.81 3.93 -26.65
CA GLU A 2 -17.71 5.06 -26.38
C GLU A 2 -18.54 4.76 -25.13
N LEU A 3 -18.53 5.68 -24.16
CA LEU A 3 -19.34 5.63 -22.96
C LEU A 3 -20.39 6.73 -23.07
N CYS A 4 -21.67 6.40 -23.19
CA CYS A 4 -22.74 7.40 -23.11
C CYS A 4 -23.10 7.63 -21.65
N TYR A 5 -22.91 8.85 -21.16
CA TYR A 5 -23.43 9.28 -19.86
C TYR A 5 -24.48 10.36 -20.08
N HIS A 6 -25.56 10.30 -19.29
CA HIS A 6 -26.53 11.38 -19.20
C HIS A 6 -25.91 12.53 -18.41
N ASP A 7 -25.83 13.70 -19.04
CA ASP A 7 -25.49 14.95 -18.36
C ASP A 7 -26.64 15.39 -17.43
N VAL A 8 -26.40 16.37 -16.55
CA VAL A 8 -27.41 16.96 -15.64
C VAL A 8 -28.64 17.50 -16.38
N ASP A 9 -28.47 17.83 -17.66
CA ASP A 9 -29.52 18.30 -18.57
C ASP A 9 -30.23 17.16 -19.35
N GLY A 10 -29.93 15.90 -19.04
CA GLY A 10 -30.51 14.71 -19.69
C GLY A 10 -29.95 14.41 -21.08
N VAL A 11 -29.03 15.21 -21.59
CA VAL A 11 -28.39 15.02 -22.90
C VAL A 11 -27.33 13.92 -22.83
N ASN A 12 -27.44 12.92 -23.72
CA ASN A 12 -26.42 11.88 -23.88
C ASN A 12 -25.21 12.45 -24.61
N ARG A 13 -24.09 12.61 -23.91
CA ARG A 13 -22.81 12.99 -24.52
C ARG A 13 -21.89 11.77 -24.60
N PRO A 14 -21.26 11.52 -25.77
CA PRO A 14 -20.25 10.49 -25.88
C PRO A 14 -19.01 10.88 -25.07
N VAL A 15 -18.58 9.99 -24.19
CA VAL A 15 -17.35 10.10 -23.41
C VAL A 15 -16.36 9.05 -23.91
N HIS A 16 -15.11 9.47 -24.11
CA HIS A 16 -14.02 8.61 -24.52
C HIS A 16 -12.91 8.67 -23.49
N VAL A 17 -12.24 7.53 -23.26
CA VAL A 17 -11.02 7.48 -22.45
C VAL A 17 -9.85 7.89 -23.34
N PRO A 18 -9.10 8.96 -23.00
CA PRO A 18 -8.00 9.42 -23.84
C PRO A 18 -6.77 8.52 -23.69
N GLU A 19 -5.94 8.43 -24.74
CA GLU A 19 -4.78 7.53 -24.79
C GLU A 19 -3.68 7.85 -23.77
N ASN A 20 -3.65 9.10 -23.29
CA ASN A 20 -2.69 9.56 -22.28
C ASN A 20 -3.19 9.40 -20.83
N LEU A 21 -4.35 8.77 -20.60
CA LEU A 21 -4.83 8.46 -19.26
C LEU A 21 -4.26 7.12 -18.79
N PHE A 22 -3.52 7.16 -17.68
CA PHE A 22 -3.06 5.97 -16.97
C PHE A 22 -3.83 5.79 -15.66
N VAL A 23 -4.34 4.59 -15.42
CA VAL A 23 -5.02 4.24 -14.16
C VAL A 23 -4.15 3.25 -13.41
N ILE A 24 -3.65 3.68 -12.25
CA ILE A 24 -2.85 2.84 -11.35
C ILE A 24 -3.70 2.58 -10.10
N GLY A 25 -4.12 1.32 -9.94
CA GLY A 25 -4.81 0.86 -8.75
C GLY A 25 -3.83 0.20 -7.77
N THR A 26 -4.10 0.34 -6.48
CA THR A 26 -3.50 -0.53 -5.45
C THR A 26 -4.57 -1.47 -4.95
N MET A 27 -4.20 -2.73 -4.69
CA MET A 27 -5.12 -3.74 -4.20
C MET A 27 -4.52 -4.41 -2.98
N ASN A 28 -5.29 -4.47 -1.89
CA ASN A 28 -4.96 -5.30 -0.75
C ASN A 28 -5.36 -6.74 -1.04
N THR A 29 -4.39 -7.61 -1.30
CA THR A 29 -4.63 -9.02 -1.62
C THR A 29 -5.01 -9.88 -0.42
N ALA A 30 -4.81 -9.39 0.82
CA ALA A 30 -5.25 -10.07 2.03
C ALA A 30 -6.78 -10.02 2.23
N ASP A 31 -7.44 -9.03 1.62
CA ASP A 31 -8.86 -8.79 1.79
C ASP A 31 -9.70 -9.59 0.78
N ARG A 32 -10.31 -10.68 1.26
CA ARG A 32 -11.16 -11.55 0.43
C ARG A 32 -12.55 -10.98 0.15
N SER A 33 -12.96 -9.89 0.83
CA SER A 33 -14.28 -9.28 0.62
C SER A 33 -14.44 -8.68 -0.79
N LEU A 34 -13.32 -8.41 -1.48
CA LEU A 34 -13.29 -7.80 -2.81
C LEU A 34 -13.20 -8.80 -3.98
N ALA A 35 -13.35 -10.11 -3.73
CA ALA A 35 -13.10 -11.15 -4.72
C ALA A 35 -13.90 -10.99 -6.04
N MET A 36 -15.16 -10.53 -5.99
CA MET A 36 -15.97 -10.29 -7.20
C MET A 36 -15.48 -9.08 -8.01
N VAL A 37 -15.00 -8.04 -7.33
CA VAL A 37 -14.45 -6.84 -7.98
C VAL A 37 -13.12 -7.17 -8.65
N ASP A 38 -12.29 -7.98 -7.99
CA ASP A 38 -10.99 -8.42 -8.50
C ASP A 38 -11.12 -9.16 -9.85
N LEU A 39 -12.09 -10.07 -10.00
CA LEU A 39 -12.28 -10.79 -11.27
C LEU A 39 -12.55 -9.87 -12.47
N THR A 40 -13.29 -8.78 -12.26
CA THR A 40 -13.61 -7.82 -13.33
C THR A 40 -12.39 -6.95 -13.67
N LEU A 41 -11.62 -6.55 -12.65
CA LEU A 41 -10.39 -5.78 -12.82
C LEU A 41 -9.29 -6.59 -13.52
N ARG A 42 -9.15 -7.89 -13.21
CA ARG A 42 -8.22 -8.82 -13.87
C ARG A 42 -8.34 -8.90 -15.39
N ARG A 43 -9.50 -8.52 -15.95
CA ARG A 43 -9.72 -8.47 -17.40
C ARG A 43 -9.30 -7.15 -18.05
N ARG A 44 -9.08 -6.10 -17.27
CA ARG A 44 -8.88 -4.72 -17.76
C ARG A 44 -7.53 -4.13 -17.37
N PHE A 45 -6.84 -4.72 -16.39
CA PHE A 45 -5.59 -4.22 -15.83
C PHE A 45 -4.49 -5.26 -15.93
N ALA A 46 -3.26 -4.78 -16.11
CA ALA A 46 -2.07 -5.57 -15.81
C ALA A 46 -1.85 -5.59 -14.29
N PHE A 47 -1.55 -6.76 -13.73
CA PHE A 47 -1.30 -6.93 -12.31
C PHE A 47 0.19 -7.09 -12.06
N ILE A 48 0.71 -6.35 -11.08
CA ILE A 48 2.09 -6.44 -10.60
C ILE A 48 2.02 -6.74 -9.11
N ASP A 49 2.46 -7.93 -8.73
CA ASP A 49 2.48 -8.33 -7.34
C ASP A 49 3.63 -7.64 -6.60
N LEU A 50 3.30 -6.99 -5.49
CA LEU A 50 4.27 -6.37 -4.59
C LEU A 50 4.42 -7.25 -3.35
N GLU A 51 5.55 -7.95 -3.26
CA GLU A 51 5.91 -8.68 -2.05
C GLU A 51 6.46 -7.71 -0.98
N PRO A 52 6.23 -7.98 0.32
CA PRO A 52 6.94 -7.29 1.38
C PRO A 52 8.43 -7.33 1.09
N SER A 53 9.05 -6.16 0.96
CA SER A 53 10.45 -6.03 0.53
C SER A 53 11.34 -7.06 1.22
N ARG A 54 12.18 -7.73 0.42
CA ARG A 54 13.33 -8.44 0.97
C ARG A 54 14.11 -7.49 1.88
N SER A 55 14.64 -8.02 2.97
CA SER A 55 15.27 -7.27 4.06
C SER A 55 16.27 -6.21 3.58
N GLU A 56 16.96 -6.48 2.47
CA GLU A 56 18.07 -5.70 1.94
C GLU A 56 17.64 -4.30 1.42
N PRO A 57 16.74 -4.14 0.43
CA PRO A 57 16.29 -2.82 -0.01
C PRO A 57 15.72 -1.93 1.10
N TRP A 58 14.88 -2.49 1.97
CA TRP A 58 14.30 -1.74 3.07
C TRP A 58 15.34 -1.34 4.11
N GLY A 59 16.22 -2.27 4.50
CA GLY A 59 17.29 -2.02 5.46
C GLY A 59 18.20 -0.86 5.04
N THR A 60 18.68 -0.88 3.79
CA THR A 60 19.49 0.22 3.23
C THR A 60 18.72 1.53 3.22
N TRP A 61 17.43 1.51 2.85
CA TRP A 61 16.62 2.72 2.81
C TRP A 61 16.41 3.32 4.20
N VAL A 62 16.08 2.52 5.23
CA VAL A 62 15.82 3.06 6.58
C VAL A 62 17.10 3.58 7.25
N VAL A 63 18.25 2.95 7.01
CA VAL A 63 19.55 3.48 7.50
C VAL A 63 19.81 4.85 6.88
N ASN A 64 19.66 4.97 5.56
CA ASN A 64 19.98 6.21 4.85
C ASN A 64 18.95 7.34 5.07
N GLN A 65 17.66 7.02 5.09
CA GLN A 65 16.57 8.02 5.08
C GLN A 65 15.97 8.28 6.45
N LYS A 66 16.06 7.30 7.36
CA LYS A 66 15.51 7.39 8.72
C LYS A 66 16.57 7.44 9.81
N GLN A 67 17.85 7.38 9.44
CA GLN A 67 18.98 7.37 10.38
C GLN A 67 18.85 6.23 11.41
N MET A 68 18.25 5.12 10.97
CA MET A 68 18.14 3.93 11.79
C MET A 68 19.52 3.29 11.94
N GLU A 69 19.81 2.77 13.13
CA GLU A 69 21.05 2.04 13.39
C GLU A 69 21.08 0.76 12.53
N GLU A 70 22.22 0.51 11.87
CA GLU A 70 22.33 -0.53 10.85
C GLU A 70 22.11 -1.93 11.42
N SER A 71 22.62 -2.21 12.63
CA SER A 71 22.44 -3.51 13.27
C SER A 71 20.98 -3.78 13.61
N ALA A 72 20.25 -2.77 14.10
CA ALA A 72 18.82 -2.83 14.38
C ALA A 72 17.99 -3.01 13.11
N ALA A 73 18.30 -2.27 12.04
CA ALA A 73 17.65 -2.43 10.74
C ALA A 73 17.86 -3.86 10.20
N ARG A 74 19.09 -4.38 10.27
CA ARG A 74 19.41 -5.76 9.86
C ARG A 74 18.66 -6.78 10.70
N GLU A 75 18.62 -6.62 12.03
CA GLU A 75 17.94 -7.55 12.93
C GLU A 75 16.44 -7.59 12.66
N ILE A 76 15.79 -6.43 12.54
CA ILE A 76 14.35 -6.33 12.26
C ILE A 76 14.04 -6.93 10.88
N GLY A 77 14.85 -6.64 9.86
CA GLY A 77 14.70 -7.20 8.52
C GLY A 77 14.78 -8.73 8.52
N GLN A 78 15.72 -9.30 9.27
CA GLN A 78 15.85 -10.75 9.43
C GLN A 78 14.65 -11.37 10.14
N ARG A 79 14.19 -10.76 11.24
CA ARG A 79 13.01 -11.23 11.99
C ARG A 79 11.73 -11.18 11.13
N LEU A 80 11.52 -10.09 10.37
CA LEU A 80 10.40 -9.98 9.43
C LEU A 80 10.45 -11.04 8.33
N LYS A 81 11.64 -11.28 7.76
CA LYS A 81 11.85 -12.32 6.74
C LYS A 81 11.50 -13.72 7.28
N GLN A 82 11.95 -14.05 8.49
CA GLN A 82 11.64 -15.32 9.15
C GLN A 82 10.14 -15.46 9.42
N LEU A 83 9.50 -14.41 9.95
CA LEU A 83 8.06 -14.41 10.19
C LEU A 83 7.27 -14.62 8.88
N ASN A 84 7.63 -13.92 7.81
CA ASN A 84 6.96 -14.07 6.51
C ASN A 84 7.21 -15.44 5.87
N ALA A 85 8.34 -16.11 6.16
CA ALA A 85 8.56 -17.49 5.75
C ALA A 85 7.59 -18.46 6.46
N ILE A 86 7.30 -18.24 7.74
CA ILE A 86 6.31 -19.04 8.50
C ILE A 86 4.90 -18.78 7.98
N ILE A 87 4.53 -17.50 7.78
CA ILE A 87 3.19 -17.12 7.29
C ILE A 87 2.93 -17.68 5.90
N SER A 88 3.90 -17.55 4.98
CA SER A 88 3.74 -18.03 3.61
C SER A 88 3.64 -19.56 3.50
N ALA A 89 4.28 -20.30 4.41
CA ALA A 89 4.19 -21.75 4.48
C ALA A 89 2.88 -22.28 5.11
N ASP A 90 2.13 -21.45 5.85
CA ASP A 90 0.88 -21.86 6.48
C ASP A 90 -0.27 -21.90 5.46
N SER A 91 -0.81 -23.10 5.23
CA SER A 91 -1.86 -23.34 4.23
C SER A 91 -3.21 -22.68 4.53
N ARG A 92 -3.44 -22.20 5.75
CA ARG A 92 -4.70 -21.54 6.15
C ARG A 92 -4.73 -20.07 5.73
N ILE A 93 -3.56 -19.43 5.72
CA ILE A 93 -3.40 -18.00 5.43
C ILE A 93 -2.65 -17.78 4.11
N GLY A 94 -1.45 -18.34 3.98
CA GLY A 94 -0.58 -18.21 2.82
C GLY A 94 0.04 -16.83 2.64
N GLN A 95 0.66 -16.62 1.47
CA GLN A 95 1.49 -15.46 1.13
C GLN A 95 0.76 -14.11 1.22
N ALA A 96 -0.56 -14.07 0.97
CA ALA A 96 -1.34 -12.83 1.01
C ALA A 96 -1.35 -12.16 2.40
N PHE A 97 -1.03 -12.91 3.47
CA PHE A 97 -1.02 -12.42 4.84
C PHE A 97 0.37 -12.06 5.36
N CYS A 98 1.40 -12.08 4.50
CA CYS A 98 2.74 -11.64 4.89
C CYS A 98 2.73 -10.19 5.37
N ILE A 99 3.53 -9.91 6.39
CA ILE A 99 3.61 -8.60 7.03
C ILE A 99 4.51 -7.66 6.22
N GLY A 100 3.99 -6.47 5.92
CA GLY A 100 4.71 -5.40 5.23
C GLY A 100 5.76 -4.73 6.13
N HIS A 101 6.82 -4.19 5.51
CA HIS A 101 7.88 -3.44 6.19
C HIS A 101 7.40 -2.07 6.75
N SER A 102 6.20 -1.62 6.40
CA SER A 102 5.60 -0.39 6.93
C SER A 102 5.48 -0.41 8.46
N TYR A 103 5.16 -1.55 9.07
CA TYR A 103 5.10 -1.72 10.52
C TYR A 103 6.45 -1.51 11.22
N ALA A 104 7.55 -1.77 10.51
CA ALA A 104 8.91 -1.59 11.01
C ALA A 104 9.55 -0.26 10.57
N THR A 105 8.87 0.50 9.72
CA THR A 105 9.42 1.75 9.18
C THR A 105 9.18 2.88 10.17
N PRO A 106 10.24 3.54 10.70
CA PRO A 106 10.06 4.65 11.63
C PRO A 106 9.22 5.77 10.99
N PRO A 107 8.28 6.37 11.73
CA PRO A 107 7.47 7.47 11.21
C PRO A 107 8.40 8.62 10.79
N THR A 108 8.08 9.24 9.66
CA THR A 108 8.72 10.53 9.32
C THR A 108 8.35 11.52 10.42
N ARG A 109 9.35 12.14 11.09
CA ARG A 109 9.11 13.34 11.91
C ARG A 109 8.67 14.48 10.97
N ALA A 110 7.40 14.50 10.59
CA ALA A 110 6.81 15.55 9.78
C ALA A 110 5.34 15.73 10.20
N TRP A 111 5.15 16.21 11.43
CA TRP A 111 3.86 16.75 11.91
C TRP A 111 3.97 17.48 13.27
N ARG A 112 5.00 17.24 14.09
CA ARG A 112 5.20 18.02 15.33
C ARG A 112 6.02 19.29 15.11
N ALA A 113 5.37 20.30 14.56
CA ALA A 113 5.71 21.71 14.76
C ALA A 113 4.42 22.56 14.75
N ALA A 114 3.37 22.10 15.45
CA ALA A 114 2.38 23.04 15.96
C ALA A 114 2.97 23.63 17.26
N PRO A 115 3.09 24.96 17.40
CA PRO A 115 3.46 25.58 18.67
C PRO A 115 2.54 25.08 19.76
N ALA A 116 3.07 24.85 20.96
CA ALA A 116 2.28 24.51 22.12
C ALA A 116 1.28 25.65 22.39
N GLU A 117 0.03 25.49 21.96
CA GLU A 117 -1.05 26.34 22.45
C GLU A 117 -1.27 25.99 23.92
N THR A 118 -0.68 26.80 24.78
CA THR A 118 -1.01 26.90 26.20
C THR A 118 -2.45 27.40 26.31
N GLY A 119 -3.40 26.48 26.36
CA GLY A 119 -4.80 26.75 26.64
C GLY A 119 -5.49 25.48 27.06
N SER A 120 -5.70 25.31 28.36
CA SER A 120 -6.45 24.19 28.93
C SER A 120 -7.87 24.16 28.34
N PRO A 121 -8.38 23.00 27.89
CA PRO A 121 -9.75 22.92 27.40
C PRO A 121 -10.71 22.94 28.59
N THR A 122 -11.48 24.03 28.72
CA THR A 122 -12.78 23.98 29.39
C THR A 122 -13.74 23.32 28.41
N TRP A 123 -14.04 22.04 28.69
CA TRP A 123 -15.05 21.13 28.10
C TRP A 123 -15.68 21.47 26.75
#